data_AF-I9L7G0-F1
#
_entry.id   AF-I9L7G0-F1
#
_cell.length_a   1.000
_cell.length_b   1.000
_cell.length_c   1.000
_cell.angle_alpha   90.00
_cell.angle_beta   90.00
_cell.angle_gamma   90.00
#
_symmetry.space_group_name_H-M   'P 1'
#
loop_
_entity.id
_entity.type
_entity.pdbx_description
1 polymer ?
#
loop_
_entity_poly.entity_id
_entity_poly.type
_entity_poly.pdbx_seq_one_letter_code
_entity_poly.pdbx_strand_id
1 'polypeptide(L)'
;MWRGKVKTDPTTLAAVIALRAPDAKRIGFETGPLSTWLWHALKALGLPLICLDARHAKAGLSVQGNKTDENDALGLAQLVRTGWYREVKVKSLDSHLVRGVLGARAQLVSTRIRLTTTIRSLLKNVGVFVAVGHRQTFASAAEEAIRGQTGLPVS
;
A
#
# COMPACT_ATOMS: atom_id res chain seq x y z
N MET A 1 2.33 32.67 14.21
CA MET A 1 1.98 31.35 13.64
C MET A 1 2.88 31.13 12.43
N TRP A 2 3.67 30.06 12.39
CA TRP A 2 4.56 29.76 11.27
C TRP A 2 3.85 28.96 10.18
N ARG A 3 4.17 29.24 8.90
CA ARG A 3 3.75 28.47 7.72
C ARG A 3 4.96 28.31 6.81
N GLY A 4 5.09 27.15 6.17
CA GLY A 4 6.18 26.89 5.25
C GLY A 4 6.07 25.52 4.60
N LYS A 5 6.86 25.32 3.55
CA LYS A 5 7.00 24.04 2.85
C LYS A 5 8.33 23.41 3.24
N VAL A 6 8.28 22.12 3.54
CA VAL A 6 9.45 21.32 3.92
C VAL A 6 9.36 20.02 3.15
N LYS A 7 10.51 19.46 2.76
CA LYS A 7 10.56 18.13 2.17
C LYS A 7 9.88 17.13 3.11
N THR A 8 9.10 16.21 2.55
CA THR A 8 8.50 15.10 3.31
C THR A 8 9.58 14.09 3.70
N ASP A 9 10.37 14.47 4.70
CA ASP A 9 11.47 13.72 5.27
C ASP A 9 11.39 13.84 6.81
N PRO A 10 11.38 12.71 7.56
CA PRO A 10 11.15 12.73 9.00
C PRO A 10 12.15 13.58 9.78
N THR A 11 13.44 13.48 9.44
CA THR A 11 14.51 14.22 10.12
C THR A 11 14.39 15.72 9.86
N THR A 12 14.14 16.09 8.60
CA THR A 12 13.95 17.50 8.22
C THR A 12 12.73 18.10 8.90
N LEU A 13 11.60 17.36 8.93
CA LEU A 13 10.39 17.81 9.60
C LEU A 13 10.59 17.96 11.11
N ALA A 14 11.24 16.99 11.76
CA ALA A 14 11.54 17.05 13.19
C ALA A 14 12.41 18.27 13.55
N ALA A 15 13.44 18.55 12.76
CA ALA A 15 14.30 19.72 12.95
C ALA A 15 13.52 21.04 12.82
N VAL A 16 12.66 21.15 11.80
CA VAL A 16 11.82 22.35 11.62
C VAL A 16 10.82 22.51 12.75
N ILE A 17 10.18 21.42 13.19
CA ILE A 17 9.24 21.44 14.32
C ILE A 17 9.96 21.87 15.60
N ALA A 18 11.13 21.31 15.89
CA ALA A 18 11.91 21.69 17.06
C ALA A 18 12.29 23.18 17.04
N LEU A 19 12.64 23.72 15.88
CA LEU A 19 12.98 25.14 15.72
C LEU A 19 11.75 26.07 15.82
N ARG A 20 10.61 25.68 15.26
CA ARG A 20 9.44 26.57 15.09
C ARG A 20 8.36 26.38 16.14
N ALA A 21 8.30 25.22 16.77
CA ALA A 21 7.29 24.83 17.76
C ALA A 21 7.89 23.84 18.79
N PRO A 22 8.93 24.24 19.56
CA PRO A 22 9.60 23.36 20.52
C PRO A 22 8.65 22.78 21.57
N ASP A 23 7.61 23.52 21.95
CA ASP A 23 6.62 23.12 22.95
C ASP A 23 5.36 22.47 22.39
N ALA A 24 5.39 22.02 21.13
CA ALA A 24 4.24 21.42 20.47
C ALA A 24 3.70 20.21 21.26
N LYS A 25 2.49 20.35 21.83
CA LYS A 25 1.83 19.27 22.59
C LYS A 25 1.18 18.22 21.68
N ARG A 26 0.81 18.60 20.45
CA ARG A 26 0.15 17.76 19.47
C ARG A 26 0.60 18.16 18.07
N ILE A 27 0.87 17.19 17.22
CA ILE A 27 1.21 17.40 15.81
C ILE A 27 0.27 16.52 14.99
N GLY A 28 -0.53 17.13 14.12
CA GLY A 28 -1.50 16.40 13.32
C GLY A 28 -1.18 16.39 11.84
N PHE A 29 -1.49 15.28 11.20
CA PHE A 29 -1.51 15.12 9.76
C PHE A 29 -2.62 14.12 9.41
N GLU A 30 -3.16 14.19 8.19
CA GLU A 30 -4.25 13.31 7.79
C GLU A 30 -3.77 11.96 7.24
N THR A 31 -4.70 11.01 7.15
CA THR A 31 -4.49 9.73 6.49
C THR A 31 -4.24 9.91 4.99
N GLY A 32 -3.23 9.23 4.48
CA GLY A 32 -2.81 9.22 3.08
C GLY A 32 -1.78 8.11 2.81
N PRO A 33 -1.26 8.02 1.57
CA PRO A 33 -0.39 6.92 1.15
C PRO A 33 0.89 6.79 1.97
N LEU A 34 1.45 7.91 2.44
CA LEU A 34 2.70 7.96 3.21
C LEU A 34 2.47 7.94 4.73
N SER A 35 1.22 7.96 5.19
CA SER A 35 0.89 8.17 6.60
C SER A 35 1.46 7.10 7.51
N THR A 36 1.44 5.81 7.09
CA THR A 36 2.02 4.73 7.90
C THR A 36 3.52 4.97 8.14
N TRP A 37 4.31 5.13 7.06
CA TRP A 37 5.75 5.34 7.18
C TRP A 37 6.09 6.61 7.96
N LEU A 38 5.46 7.74 7.61
CA LEU A 38 5.76 9.03 8.21
C LEU A 38 5.40 9.05 9.70
N TRP A 39 4.28 8.42 10.09
CA TRP A 39 3.88 8.28 11.49
C TRP A 39 4.93 7.52 12.30
N HIS A 40 5.33 6.33 11.83
CA HIS A 40 6.30 5.49 12.56
C HIS A 40 7.66 6.19 12.67
N ALA A 41 8.14 6.80 11.59
CA ALA A 41 9.43 7.48 11.59
C ALA A 41 9.47 8.69 12.54
N LEU A 42 8.45 9.54 12.52
CA LEU A 42 8.38 10.71 13.41
C LEU A 42 8.04 10.32 14.87
N LYS A 43 7.26 9.25 15.10
CA LYS A 43 7.04 8.71 16.45
C LYS A 43 8.33 8.14 17.05
N ALA A 44 9.19 7.51 16.25
CA ALA A 44 10.51 7.05 16.69
C ALA A 44 11.42 8.22 17.08
N LEU A 45 11.21 9.42 16.52
CA LEU A 45 11.86 10.67 16.91
C LEU A 45 11.21 11.35 18.13
N GLY A 46 10.24 10.70 18.79
CA GLY A 46 9.62 11.19 20.03
C GLY A 46 8.52 12.24 19.84
N LEU A 47 8.09 12.52 18.61
CA LEU A 47 7.11 13.56 18.34
C LEU A 47 5.68 13.14 18.76
N PRO A 48 4.87 14.04 19.35
CA PRO A 48 3.49 13.76 19.78
C PRO A 48 2.51 13.78 18.60
N LEU A 49 2.68 12.83 17.68
CA LEU A 49 1.89 12.73 16.46
C LEU A 49 0.49 12.15 16.66
N ILE A 50 -0.43 12.69 15.87
CA ILE A 50 -1.83 12.29 15.75
C ILE A 50 -2.14 12.15 14.26
N CYS A 51 -2.68 11.01 13.86
CA CYS A 51 -3.13 10.79 12.48
C CYS A 51 -4.65 11.00 12.41
N LEU A 52 -5.10 11.96 11.60
CA LEU A 52 -6.50 12.34 11.47
C LEU A 52 -7.17 11.58 10.33
N ASP A 53 -8.41 11.15 10.52
CA ASP A 53 -9.24 10.64 9.42
C ASP A 53 -9.45 11.74 8.37
N ALA A 54 -8.93 11.52 7.15
CA ALA A 54 -8.98 12.52 6.08
C ALA A 54 -10.41 12.89 5.66
N ARG A 55 -11.39 11.98 5.80
CA ARG A 55 -12.79 12.27 5.46
C ARG A 55 -13.41 13.16 6.53
N HIS A 56 -13.13 12.87 7.80
CA HIS A 56 -13.60 13.71 8.90
C HIS A 56 -12.94 15.09 8.88
N ALA A 57 -11.63 15.15 8.61
CA ALA A 57 -10.90 16.40 8.42
C ALA A 57 -11.52 17.21 7.26
N LYS A 58 -11.72 16.58 6.09
CA LYS A 58 -12.37 17.23 4.93
C LYS A 58 -13.78 17.73 5.27
N ALA A 59 -14.57 16.97 6.01
CA ALA A 59 -15.90 17.41 6.45
C ALA A 59 -15.80 18.64 7.36
N GLY A 60 -14.87 18.64 8.32
CA GLY A 60 -14.63 19.78 9.21
C GLY A 60 -14.09 21.03 8.49
N LEU A 61 -13.41 20.86 7.36
CA LEU A 61 -12.87 21.95 6.53
C LEU A 61 -13.76 22.33 5.35
N SER A 62 -14.91 21.68 5.18
CA SER A 62 -15.76 21.80 3.98
C SER A 62 -16.35 23.20 3.75
N VAL A 63 -16.41 24.04 4.78
CA VAL A 63 -16.93 25.42 4.73
C VAL A 63 -15.89 26.41 4.16
N GLN A 64 -14.63 26.01 3.99
CA GLN A 64 -13.59 26.87 3.41
C GLN A 64 -13.73 26.94 1.87
N GLY A 65 -14.10 28.11 1.35
CA GLY A 65 -14.34 28.31 -0.09
C GLY A 65 -13.10 28.27 -0.99
N ASN A 66 -11.90 28.54 -0.44
CA ASN A 66 -10.65 28.59 -1.21
C ASN A 66 -9.68 27.49 -0.76
N LYS A 67 -9.63 26.40 -1.52
CA LYS A 67 -8.72 25.28 -1.27
C LYS A 67 -7.31 25.61 -1.77
N THR A 68 -6.38 25.76 -0.84
CA THR A 68 -4.94 25.86 -1.10
C THR A 68 -4.20 24.99 -0.08
N ASP A 69 -3.01 24.49 -0.42
CA ASP A 69 -2.21 23.67 0.51
C ASP A 69 -1.97 24.39 1.85
N GLU A 70 -1.80 25.72 1.81
CA GLU A 70 -1.60 26.54 2.99
C GLU A 70 -2.85 26.64 3.86
N ASN A 71 -4.03 26.81 3.25
CA ASN A 71 -5.31 26.85 3.96
C ASN A 71 -5.69 25.47 4.52
N ASP A 72 -5.42 24.40 3.76
CA ASP A 72 -5.61 23.02 4.22
C ASP A 72 -4.73 22.74 5.45
N ALA A 73 -3.44 23.07 5.40
CA ALA A 73 -2.51 22.89 6.53
C ALA A 73 -2.92 23.73 7.75
N LEU A 74 -3.37 24.97 7.53
CA LEU A 74 -3.89 25.83 8.58
C LEU A 74 -5.17 25.24 9.21
N GLY A 75 -6.10 24.78 8.38
CA GLY A 75 -7.35 24.15 8.81
C GLY A 75 -7.08 22.91 9.66
N LEU A 76 -6.20 22.02 9.19
CA LEU A 76 -5.78 20.85 9.95
C LEU A 76 -5.16 21.24 11.30
N ALA A 77 -4.27 22.23 11.34
CA ALA A 77 -3.69 22.71 12.59
C ALA A 77 -4.77 23.24 13.57
N GLN A 78 -5.81 23.91 13.06
CA GLN A 78 -6.93 24.36 13.86
C GLN A 78 -7.77 23.20 14.42
N LEU A 79 -8.08 22.19 13.60
CA LEU A 79 -8.79 20.98 14.06
C LEU A 79 -8.01 20.28 15.18
N VAL A 80 -6.70 20.12 15.02
CA VAL A 80 -5.82 19.51 16.03
C VAL A 80 -5.82 20.31 17.32
N ARG A 81 -5.75 21.63 17.22
CA ARG A 81 -5.76 22.55 18.36
C ARG A 81 -7.07 22.47 19.14
N THR A 82 -8.22 22.42 18.47
CA THR A 82 -9.53 22.34 19.12
C THR A 82 -9.90 20.93 19.58
N GLY A 83 -9.22 19.90 19.08
CA GLY A 83 -9.59 18.51 19.33
C GLY A 83 -10.74 18.02 18.44
N TRP A 84 -11.16 18.81 17.46
CA TRP A 84 -12.31 18.51 16.60
C TRP A 84 -11.89 17.64 15.41
N TYR A 85 -11.39 16.45 15.69
CA TYR A 85 -10.97 15.47 14.70
C TYR A 85 -11.29 14.06 15.17
N ARG A 86 -11.13 13.10 14.26
CA ARG A 86 -11.20 11.67 14.58
C ARG A 86 -9.81 11.09 14.38
N GLU A 87 -9.23 10.57 15.45
CA GLU A 87 -7.93 9.90 15.37
C GLU A 87 -8.08 8.52 14.71
N VAL A 88 -7.16 8.21 13.81
CA VAL A 88 -7.05 6.91 13.16
C VAL A 88 -5.87 6.17 13.75
N LYS A 89 -6.12 4.93 14.18
CA LYS A 89 -5.06 4.03 14.62
C LYS A 89 -4.20 3.62 13.42
N VAL A 90 -2.94 4.07 13.42
CA VAL A 90 -1.95 3.67 12.42
C VAL A 90 -1.49 2.24 12.72
N LYS A 91 -1.61 1.35 11.73
CA LYS A 91 -1.18 -0.06 11.86
C LYS A 91 0.34 -0.16 11.93
N SER A 92 0.86 -1.17 12.62
CA SER A 92 2.31 -1.43 12.65
C SER A 92 2.86 -1.72 11.27
N LEU A 93 4.12 -1.35 11.02
CA LEU A 93 4.83 -1.69 9.78
C LEU A 93 4.84 -3.21 9.55
N ASP A 94 5.06 -4.01 10.59
CA ASP A 94 5.03 -5.47 10.51
C ASP A 94 3.70 -6.00 9.96
N SER A 95 2.58 -5.41 10.41
CA SER A 95 1.25 -5.77 9.91
C SER A 95 1.04 -5.45 8.43
N HIS A 96 1.74 -4.45 7.90
CA HIS A 96 1.74 -4.11 6.48
C HIS A 96 2.66 -5.05 5.69
N LEU A 97 3.85 -5.36 6.21
CA LEU A 97 4.80 -6.28 5.58
C LEU A 97 4.22 -7.68 5.43
N VAL A 98 3.66 -8.25 6.52
CA VAL A 98 3.02 -9.58 6.50
C VAL A 98 1.91 -9.64 5.46
N ARG A 99 1.03 -8.63 5.42
CA ARG A 99 -0.03 -8.55 4.41
C ARG A 99 0.51 -8.41 3.00
N GLY A 100 1.58 -7.64 2.80
CA GLY A 100 2.25 -7.49 1.52
C GLY A 100 2.78 -8.82 1.00
N VAL A 101 3.49 -9.58 1.85
CA VAL A 101 4.02 -10.91 1.51
C VAL A 101 2.89 -11.89 1.18
N LEU A 102 1.82 -11.92 1.99
CA LEU A 102 0.67 -12.79 1.73
C LEU A 102 -0.03 -12.44 0.41
N GLY A 103 -0.20 -11.14 0.12
CA GLY A 103 -0.76 -10.66 -1.15
C GLY A 103 0.10 -11.05 -2.35
N ALA A 104 1.42 -10.83 -2.27
CA ALA A 104 2.37 -11.19 -3.31
C ALA A 104 2.34 -12.72 -3.58
N ARG A 105 2.37 -13.54 -2.52
CA ARG A 105 2.25 -15.00 -2.66
C ARG A 105 0.95 -15.41 -3.34
N ALA A 106 -0.18 -14.83 -2.93
CA ALA A 106 -1.48 -15.13 -3.53
C ALA A 106 -1.51 -14.78 -5.03
N GLN A 107 -0.95 -13.64 -5.43
CA GLN A 107 -0.84 -13.25 -6.84
C GLN A 107 0.06 -14.22 -7.63
N LEU A 108 1.23 -14.58 -7.11
CA LEU A 108 2.14 -15.52 -7.77
C LEU A 108 1.51 -16.90 -7.95
N VAL A 109 0.81 -17.41 -6.93
CA VAL A 109 0.08 -18.68 -7.01
C VAL A 109 -1.04 -18.61 -8.05
N SER A 110 -1.83 -17.52 -8.05
CA SER A 110 -2.89 -17.30 -9.04
C SER A 110 -2.34 -17.28 -10.47
N THR A 111 -1.25 -16.55 -10.70
CA THR A 111 -0.58 -16.47 -12.01
C THR A 111 -0.06 -17.83 -12.45
N ARG A 112 0.60 -18.58 -11.56
CA ARG A 112 1.06 -19.95 -11.88
C ARG A 112 -0.09 -20.86 -12.31
N ILE A 113 -1.21 -20.84 -11.57
CA ILE A 113 -2.39 -21.65 -11.89
C ILE A 113 -2.96 -21.22 -13.24
N ARG A 114 -3.09 -19.91 -13.49
CA ARG A 114 -3.62 -19.36 -14.75
C ARG A 114 -2.79 -19.84 -15.93
N LEU A 115 -1.46 -19.68 -15.87
CA LEU A 115 -0.54 -20.13 -16.92
C LEU A 115 -0.65 -21.63 -17.17
N THR A 116 -0.68 -22.43 -16.10
CA THR A 116 -0.84 -23.90 -16.19
C THR A 116 -2.13 -24.29 -16.91
N THR A 117 -3.25 -23.66 -16.55
CA THR A 117 -4.55 -23.93 -17.16
C THR A 117 -4.59 -23.47 -18.62
N THR A 118 -4.04 -22.30 -18.93
CA THR A 118 -3.93 -21.80 -20.31
C THR A 118 -3.10 -22.73 -21.20
N ILE A 119 -1.95 -23.19 -20.73
CA ILE A 119 -1.13 -24.14 -21.49
C ILE A 119 -1.90 -25.45 -21.72
N ARG A 120 -2.56 -25.98 -20.68
CA ARG A 120 -3.37 -27.21 -20.82
C ARG A 120 -4.50 -27.04 -21.84
N SER A 121 -5.18 -25.90 -21.87
CA SER A 121 -6.24 -25.67 -22.86
C SER A 121 -5.70 -25.57 -24.29
N LEU A 122 -4.54 -24.93 -24.48
CA LEU A 122 -3.90 -24.86 -25.80
C LEU A 122 -3.48 -26.24 -26.30
N LEU A 123 -2.89 -27.05 -25.42
CA LEU A 123 -2.49 -28.42 -25.72
C LEU A 123 -3.67 -29.33 -26.07
N LYS A 124 -4.81 -29.18 -25.36
CA LYS A 124 -6.05 -29.91 -25.70
C LYS A 124 -6.54 -29.63 -27.11
N ASN A 125 -6.38 -28.41 -27.62
CA ASN A 125 -6.83 -28.04 -28.97
C ASN A 125 -6.06 -28.79 -30.07
N VAL A 126 -4.85 -29.28 -29.78
CA VAL A 126 -4.03 -30.10 -30.68
C VAL A 126 -4.01 -31.58 -30.26
N GLY A 127 -4.98 -32.01 -29.46
CA GLY A 127 -5.13 -33.39 -29.00
C GLY A 127 -4.14 -33.84 -27.92
N VAL A 128 -3.32 -32.94 -27.37
CA VAL A 128 -2.34 -33.26 -26.31
C VAL A 128 -3.04 -33.17 -24.95
N PHE A 129 -3.01 -34.25 -24.18
CA PHE A 129 -3.57 -34.28 -22.83
C PHE A 129 -2.47 -34.35 -21.77
N VAL A 130 -2.33 -33.28 -20.97
CA VAL A 130 -1.40 -33.26 -19.84
C VAL A 130 -2.10 -33.75 -18.57
N ALA A 131 -1.69 -34.94 -18.09
CA ALA A 131 -2.20 -35.53 -16.86
C ALA A 131 -1.89 -34.65 -15.62
N VAL A 132 -2.76 -34.72 -14.62
CA VAL A 132 -2.54 -34.07 -13.33
C VAL A 132 -1.82 -35.06 -12.42
N GLY A 133 -0.57 -34.77 -12.04
CA GLY A 133 0.26 -35.68 -11.25
C GLY A 133 1.12 -34.96 -10.20
N HIS A 134 1.36 -35.63 -9.07
CA HIS A 134 2.13 -35.10 -7.93
C HIS A 134 3.64 -35.39 -7.99
N ARG A 135 4.09 -36.22 -8.95
CA ARG A 135 5.50 -36.68 -9.03
C ARG A 135 6.42 -35.78 -9.85
N GLN A 136 5.90 -34.87 -10.67
CA GLN A 136 6.70 -34.01 -11.54
C GLN A 136 6.09 -32.62 -11.70
N THR A 137 6.89 -31.64 -12.10
CA THR A 137 6.41 -30.29 -12.38
C THR A 137 5.48 -30.30 -13.59
N PHE A 138 4.55 -29.34 -13.66
CA PHE A 138 3.67 -29.22 -14.83
C PHE A 138 4.46 -29.05 -16.14
N ALA A 139 5.59 -28.33 -16.13
CA ALA A 139 6.43 -28.15 -17.31
C ALA A 139 6.96 -29.49 -17.83
N SER A 140 7.53 -30.32 -16.94
CA SER A 140 8.01 -31.66 -17.30
C SER A 140 6.89 -32.56 -17.82
N ALA A 141 5.70 -32.52 -17.20
CA ALA A 141 4.55 -33.28 -17.67
C ALA A 141 4.03 -32.81 -19.04
N ALA A 142 4.07 -31.50 -19.30
CA ALA A 142 3.67 -30.94 -20.59
C ALA A 142 4.67 -31.32 -21.69
N GLU A 143 5.98 -31.23 -21.42
CA GLU A 143 7.02 -31.65 -22.36
C GLU A 143 6.93 -33.13 -22.70
N GLU A 144 6.72 -33.99 -21.70
CA GLU A 144 6.54 -35.43 -21.90
C GLU A 144 5.30 -35.74 -22.75
N ALA A 145 4.17 -35.08 -22.46
CA ALA A 145 2.94 -35.26 -23.23
C ALA A 145 3.08 -34.80 -24.69
N ILE A 146 3.84 -33.72 -24.93
CA ILE A 146 4.14 -33.24 -26.29
C ILE A 146 5.05 -34.24 -27.02
N ARG A 147 6.09 -34.77 -26.36
CA ARG A 147 6.99 -35.77 -26.96
C ARG A 147 6.30 -37.11 -27.25
N GLY A 148 5.34 -37.50 -26.42
CA GLY A 148 4.56 -38.73 -26.58
C GLY A 148 3.57 -38.71 -27.74
N GLN A 149 3.28 -37.54 -28.34
CA GLN A 149 2.48 -37.45 -29.56
C GLN A 149 3.34 -37.62 -30.81
N THR A 150 3.34 -38.82 -31.37
CA THR A 150 3.79 -39.07 -32.73
C THR A 150 2.65 -38.81 -33.72
N GLY A 151 2.71 -37.67 -34.43
CA GLY A 151 1.90 -37.40 -35.62
C GLY A 151 0.62 -36.60 -35.35
N LEU A 152 0.68 -35.29 -35.62
CA LEU A 152 -0.53 -34.55 -35.99
C LEU A 152 -0.85 -34.89 -37.46
N PRO A 153 -2.08 -35.29 -37.82
CA PRO A 153 -2.51 -35.21 -39.20
C PRO A 153 -2.58 -33.72 -39.55
N VAL A 154 -1.57 -33.26 -40.27
CA VAL A 154 -1.58 -31.93 -40.88
C VAL A 154 -2.61 -32.02 -42.02
N SER A 155 -3.78 -31.40 -41.81
CA SER A 155 -4.79 -31.18 -42.85
C SER A 155 -4.33 -30.10 -43.81
#